data_AF-A0A168BQM2-F1
#
_entry.id   AF-A0A168BQM2-F1
#
_cell.length_a   1.000
_cell.length_b   1.000
_cell.length_c   1.000
_cell.angle_alpha   90.00
_cell.angle_beta   90.00
_cell.angle_gamma   90.00
#
_symmetry.space_group_name_H-M   'P 1'
#
loop_
_entity.id
_entity.type
_entity.pdbx_description
1 polymer ?
#
loop_
_entity_poly.entity_id
_entity_poly.type
_entity_poly.pdbx_seq_one_letter_code
_entity_poly.pdbx_strand_id
1 'polypeptide(L)'
;MNNSKNLMAAQETMSSSEESKHDPESGRPVEKQSFFAKYLKEVDVKRAYLPMLACCFVSGLTDGTIYNAYGTFVSMQTGNTIFVALGTTGFNNKPYGWARSLCSIGFFIIGSFCFARFAMLLGGRRRGVLGLSFLGQSIFVMLAAALIQGGVIDGSYPSHRAPGSVDFKEIAVIALLSFQAAGQIVSSRSLSVGEIPTVVVTSMLCDLMSDPALLAWAKNDKRNRRFMAFVLTLVGAICGGWISKASGAVQPSLWTVAGIKLVLSIGWLFWTEK
;
A
#
# COMPACT_ATOMS: atom_id res chain seq x y z
N MET A 1 -38.60 31.95 -54.96
CA MET A 1 -39.08 32.23 -53.59
C MET A 1 -39.50 30.94 -52.86
N ASN A 2 -38.67 29.89 -52.89
CA ASN A 2 -39.07 28.54 -52.44
C ASN A 2 -37.98 27.78 -51.65
N ASN A 3 -36.97 28.48 -51.10
CA ASN A 3 -35.90 27.84 -50.33
C ASN A 3 -35.87 28.22 -48.85
N SER A 4 -36.79 29.08 -48.38
CA SER A 4 -36.85 29.50 -46.97
C SER A 4 -37.82 28.67 -46.11
N LYS A 5 -38.76 27.94 -46.73
CA LYS A 5 -39.77 27.16 -45.99
C LYS A 5 -39.29 25.77 -45.56
N ASN A 6 -38.31 25.19 -46.27
CA ASN A 6 -37.78 23.86 -45.92
C ASN A 6 -36.72 23.89 -44.80
N LEU A 7 -36.13 25.07 -44.52
CA LEU A 7 -35.22 25.24 -43.38
C LEU A 7 -35.95 25.38 -42.05
N MET A 8 -37.17 25.93 -42.03
CA MET A 8 -37.97 26.05 -40.80
C MET A 8 -38.57 24.70 -40.36
N ALA A 9 -38.99 23.85 -41.30
CA ALA A 9 -39.56 22.53 -40.95
C ALA A 9 -38.50 21.53 -40.43
N ALA A 10 -37.24 21.64 -40.88
CA ALA A 10 -36.15 20.80 -40.36
C ALA A 10 -35.67 21.23 -38.97
N GLN A 11 -35.96 22.47 -38.56
CA GLN A 11 -35.54 23.02 -37.27
C GLN A 11 -36.59 22.77 -36.17
N GLU A 12 -37.87 22.60 -36.53
CA GLU A 12 -38.94 22.22 -35.60
C GLU A 12 -38.98 20.72 -35.26
N THR A 13 -38.40 19.86 -36.10
CA THR A 13 -38.42 18.40 -35.87
C THR A 13 -37.22 17.89 -35.04
N MET A 14 -36.27 18.77 -34.71
CA MET A 14 -35.06 18.41 -33.92
C MET A 14 -35.06 19.03 -32.51
N SER A 15 -36.21 19.57 -32.08
CA SER A 15 -36.39 20.21 -30.76
C SER A 15 -37.34 19.44 -29.83
N SER A 16 -37.68 18.18 -30.12
CA SER A 16 -38.73 17.45 -29.39
C SER A 16 -38.28 16.13 -28.72
N SER A 17 -36.99 15.93 -28.44
CA SER A 17 -36.55 14.73 -27.73
C SER A 17 -35.44 14.97 -26.70
N GLU A 18 -35.63 15.98 -25.85
CA GLU A 18 -35.07 15.97 -24.50
C GLU A 18 -36.21 16.19 -23.50
N GLU A 19 -37.02 15.13 -23.33
CA GLU A 19 -38.00 15.08 -22.26
C GLU A 19 -37.24 14.95 -20.92
N SER A 20 -36.90 16.12 -20.39
CA SER A 20 -36.43 16.34 -19.04
C SER A 20 -37.39 15.66 -18.06
N LYS A 21 -36.92 14.64 -17.33
CA LYS A 21 -37.61 14.15 -16.13
C LYS A 21 -37.53 15.24 -15.06
N HIS A 22 -38.50 16.14 -15.09
CA HIS A 22 -38.75 17.13 -14.06
C HIS A 22 -39.53 16.45 -12.92
N ASP A 23 -38.92 16.33 -11.75
CA ASP A 23 -39.64 16.09 -10.50
C ASP A 23 -40.33 17.41 -10.08
N PRO A 24 -41.64 17.47 -9.86
CA PRO A 24 -42.35 18.74 -9.64
C PRO A 24 -42.12 19.43 -8.29
N GLU A 25 -41.37 18.85 -7.35
CA GLU A 25 -41.43 19.29 -5.94
C GLU A 25 -40.17 19.94 -5.34
N SER A 26 -39.12 20.20 -6.12
CA SER A 26 -38.07 21.11 -5.64
C SER A 26 -37.33 21.78 -6.79
N GLY A 27 -37.47 23.10 -6.92
CA GLY A 27 -36.80 23.93 -7.93
C GLY A 27 -35.29 24.11 -7.70
N ARG A 28 -34.59 23.08 -7.24
CA ARG A 28 -33.12 23.10 -7.16
C ARG A 28 -32.57 22.40 -8.40
N PRO A 29 -31.60 22.99 -9.12
CA PRO A 29 -30.89 22.25 -10.15
C PRO A 29 -30.25 21.03 -9.50
N VAL A 30 -30.50 19.83 -10.05
CA VAL A 30 -29.74 18.63 -9.72
C VAL A 30 -28.33 18.88 -10.27
N GLU A 31 -27.49 19.53 -9.47
CA GLU A 31 -26.09 19.75 -9.79
C GLU A 31 -25.47 18.37 -9.98
N LYS A 32 -25.17 18.00 -11.24
CA LYS A 32 -24.40 16.80 -11.56
C LYS A 32 -23.07 16.94 -10.85
N GLN A 33 -23.00 16.37 -9.65
CA GLN A 33 -21.84 16.48 -8.78
C GLN A 33 -20.62 16.05 -9.59
N SER A 34 -19.72 17.00 -9.87
CA SER A 34 -18.58 16.76 -10.74
C SER A 34 -17.81 15.54 -10.25
N PHE A 35 -17.49 14.61 -11.16
CA PHE A 35 -16.77 13.38 -10.84
C PHE A 35 -15.52 13.67 -10.01
N PHE A 36 -14.81 14.76 -10.30
CA PHE A 36 -13.66 15.25 -9.54
C PHE A 36 -14.00 15.66 -8.09
N ALA A 37 -15.15 16.29 -7.86
CA ALA A 37 -15.58 16.68 -6.53
C ALA A 37 -15.79 15.47 -5.63
N LYS A 38 -16.22 14.32 -6.18
CA LYS A 38 -16.38 13.07 -5.43
C LYS A 38 -15.07 12.50 -4.88
N TYR A 39 -13.96 12.66 -5.61
CA TYR A 39 -12.64 12.16 -5.19
C TYR A 39 -11.90 13.05 -4.21
N LEU A 40 -12.32 14.32 -4.12
CA LEU A 40 -11.79 15.28 -3.16
C LEU A 40 -12.43 15.17 -1.77
N LYS A 41 -13.48 14.35 -1.62
CA LYS A 41 -14.15 14.14 -0.33
C LYS A 41 -13.33 13.25 0.60
N GLU A 42 -13.44 13.54 1.89
CA GLU A 42 -12.80 12.76 2.94
C GLU A 42 -13.51 11.41 3.15
N VAL A 43 -12.72 10.40 3.52
CA VAL A 43 -13.22 9.06 3.84
C VAL A 43 -13.77 8.98 5.26
N ASP A 44 -14.80 8.14 5.46
CA ASP A 44 -15.17 7.70 6.81
C ASP A 44 -14.08 6.79 7.39
N VAL A 45 -13.54 7.20 8.54
CA VAL A 45 -12.44 6.54 9.24
C VAL A 45 -12.91 5.36 10.09
N LYS A 46 -14.21 5.24 10.40
CA LYS A 46 -14.74 4.20 11.31
C LYS A 46 -14.32 2.78 10.93
N ARG A 47 -14.23 2.49 9.63
CA ARG A 47 -13.83 1.18 9.07
C ARG A 47 -12.46 1.21 8.38
N ALA A 48 -11.76 2.34 8.39
CA ALA A 48 -10.46 2.52 7.73
C ALA A 48 -9.36 1.59 8.29
N TYR A 49 -9.58 1.03 9.49
CA TYR A 49 -8.71 0.01 10.06
C TYR A 49 -8.68 -1.30 9.25
N LEU A 50 -9.74 -1.63 8.49
CA LEU A 50 -9.80 -2.87 7.69
C LEU A 50 -8.74 -2.89 6.57
N PRO A 51 -8.63 -1.84 5.72
CA PRO A 51 -7.49 -1.68 4.81
C PRO A 51 -6.14 -1.76 5.52
N MET A 52 -6.00 -1.20 6.73
CA MET A 52 -4.75 -1.24 7.48
C MET A 52 -4.40 -2.65 7.99
N LEU A 53 -5.39 -3.49 8.29
CA LEU A 53 -5.17 -4.90 8.60
C LEU A 53 -4.67 -5.68 7.38
N ALA A 54 -5.22 -5.43 6.19
CA ALA A 54 -4.70 -6.00 4.95
C ALA A 54 -3.26 -5.55 4.69
N CYS A 55 -2.94 -4.29 4.98
CA CYS A 55 -1.59 -3.76 4.96
C CYS A 55 -0.62 -4.48 5.90
N CYS A 56 -1.04 -4.88 7.12
CA CYS A 56 -0.22 -5.70 8.02
C CYS A 56 0.14 -7.06 7.39
N PHE A 57 -0.85 -7.74 6.82
CA PHE A 57 -0.62 -9.00 6.10
C PHE A 57 0.37 -8.80 4.94
N VAL A 58 0.17 -7.76 4.14
CA VAL A 58 1.05 -7.42 3.02
C VAL A 58 2.47 -7.11 3.47
N SER A 59 2.66 -6.38 4.57
CA SER A 59 3.98 -6.10 5.13
C SER A 59 4.70 -7.38 5.56
N GLY A 60 4.00 -8.26 6.28
CA GLY A 60 4.52 -9.58 6.64
C GLY A 60 4.92 -10.40 5.40
N LEU A 61 4.03 -10.48 4.41
CA LEU A 61 4.25 -11.20 3.16
C LEU A 61 5.47 -10.67 2.40
N THR A 62 5.62 -9.35 2.31
CA THR A 62 6.73 -8.69 1.63
C THR A 62 8.04 -8.94 2.37
N ASP A 63 8.11 -8.63 3.66
CA ASP A 63 9.34 -8.75 4.45
C ASP A 63 9.76 -10.21 4.63
N GLY A 64 8.81 -11.13 4.86
CA GLY A 64 9.11 -12.57 4.95
C GLY A 64 9.69 -13.12 3.64
N THR A 65 9.16 -12.68 2.50
CA THR A 65 9.67 -13.07 1.17
C THR A 65 11.05 -12.49 0.91
N ILE A 66 11.21 -11.17 1.07
CA ILE A 66 12.42 -10.44 0.68
C ILE A 66 13.58 -10.66 1.65
N TYR A 67 13.31 -10.76 2.96
CA TYR A 67 14.34 -11.07 3.93
C TYR A 67 14.94 -12.46 3.66
N ASN A 68 14.09 -13.42 3.33
CA ASN A 68 14.52 -14.76 2.97
C ASN A 68 15.36 -14.79 1.67
N ALA A 69 14.98 -14.02 0.64
CA ALA A 69 15.75 -13.91 -0.60
C ALA A 69 17.08 -13.16 -0.43
N TYR A 70 17.04 -11.94 0.11
CA TYR A 70 18.15 -10.98 0.06
C TYR A 70 18.76 -10.67 1.44
N GLY A 71 18.21 -11.21 2.52
CA GLY A 71 18.70 -10.99 3.88
C GLY A 71 18.44 -9.58 4.42
N THR A 72 17.46 -8.87 3.88
CA THR A 72 17.16 -7.47 4.25
C THR A 72 15.67 -7.27 4.37
N PHE A 73 15.23 -6.57 5.41
CA PHE A 73 13.85 -6.17 5.55
C PHE A 73 13.62 -4.91 4.72
N VAL A 74 12.52 -4.82 3.99
CA VAL A 74 12.22 -3.61 3.20
C VAL A 74 11.30 -2.66 3.95
N SER A 75 10.48 -3.20 4.87
CA SER A 75 9.58 -2.40 5.70
C SER A 75 10.16 -2.15 7.09
N MET A 76 10.81 -3.13 7.72
CA MET A 76 11.33 -3.02 9.10
C MET A 76 12.74 -2.43 9.19
N GLN A 77 12.85 -1.15 9.58
CA GLN A 77 14.16 -0.48 9.62
C GLN A 77 14.99 -0.75 10.90
N THR A 78 14.37 -1.15 12.02
CA THR A 78 15.09 -1.40 13.28
C THR A 78 16.21 -2.43 13.13
N GLY A 79 15.91 -3.58 12.50
CA GLY A 79 16.92 -4.62 12.25
C GLY A 79 17.98 -4.19 11.24
N ASN A 80 17.58 -3.47 10.19
CA ASN A 80 18.50 -2.94 9.19
C ASN A 80 19.52 -1.97 9.81
N THR A 81 19.11 -1.14 10.76
CA THR A 81 20.03 -0.23 11.47
C THR A 81 21.12 -1.01 12.20
N ILE A 82 20.77 -2.14 12.82
CA ILE A 82 21.74 -3.01 13.48
C ILE A 82 22.68 -3.66 12.44
N PHE A 83 22.17 -4.13 11.29
CA PHE A 83 23.03 -4.68 10.24
C PHE A 83 24.01 -3.65 9.67
N VAL A 84 23.61 -2.39 9.54
CA VAL A 84 24.53 -1.30 9.17
C VAL A 84 25.60 -1.12 10.23
N ALA A 85 25.23 -1.07 11.52
CA ALA A 85 26.17 -0.91 12.62
C ALA A 85 27.18 -2.06 12.69
N LEU A 86 26.73 -3.32 12.58
CA LEU A 86 27.61 -4.49 12.55
C LEU A 86 28.54 -4.50 11.33
N GLY A 87 28.11 -3.92 10.21
CA GLY A 87 28.96 -3.74 9.03
C GLY A 87 30.23 -2.93 9.31
N THR A 88 30.20 -2.00 10.27
CA THR A 88 31.35 -1.15 10.62
C THR A 88 32.49 -1.90 11.30
N THR A 89 32.20 -3.04 11.93
CA THR A 89 33.21 -3.90 12.58
C THR A 89 33.65 -5.05 11.67
N GLY A 90 33.14 -5.11 10.44
CA GLY A 90 33.36 -6.24 9.53
C GLY A 90 32.53 -7.48 9.86
N PHE A 91 31.72 -7.46 10.92
CA PHE A 91 30.89 -8.60 11.31
C PHE A 91 29.64 -8.73 10.42
N ASN A 92 29.81 -9.41 9.29
CA ASN A 92 28.79 -9.52 8.25
C ASN A 92 28.36 -10.98 8.07
N ASN A 93 27.17 -11.34 8.57
CA ASN A 93 26.58 -12.68 8.35
C ASN A 93 26.34 -13.00 6.86
N LYS A 94 26.18 -11.96 6.02
CA LYS A 94 26.16 -12.06 4.55
C LYS A 94 27.05 -10.96 3.96
N PRO A 95 27.87 -11.24 2.93
CA PRO A 95 28.66 -10.21 2.27
C PRO A 95 27.80 -9.03 1.84
N TYR A 96 28.25 -7.82 2.21
CA TYR A 96 27.58 -6.54 1.93
C TYR A 96 26.11 -6.44 2.40
N GLY A 97 25.67 -7.27 3.35
CA GLY A 97 24.31 -7.17 3.93
C GLY A 97 24.03 -5.81 4.56
N TRP A 98 25.05 -5.14 5.10
CA TRP A 98 24.98 -3.77 5.60
C TRP A 98 24.61 -2.77 4.49
N ALA A 99 25.09 -2.95 3.26
CA ALA A 99 24.84 -2.01 2.16
C ALA A 99 23.38 -2.10 1.68
N ARG A 100 22.84 -3.32 1.58
CA ARG A 100 21.40 -3.54 1.33
C ARG A 100 20.53 -2.92 2.42
N SER A 101 20.93 -3.10 3.68
CA SER A 101 20.23 -2.52 4.83
C SER A 101 20.26 -0.99 4.82
N LEU A 102 21.41 -0.39 4.50
CA LEU A 102 21.57 1.05 4.34
C LEU A 102 20.69 1.60 3.20
N CYS A 103 20.65 0.89 2.06
CA CYS A 103 19.74 1.24 0.95
C CYS A 103 18.28 1.23 1.40
N SER A 104 17.83 0.18 2.10
CA SER A 104 16.47 0.11 2.63
C SER A 104 16.15 1.31 3.51
N ILE A 105 17.02 1.65 4.46
CA ILE A 105 16.83 2.79 5.36
C ILE A 105 16.73 4.09 4.56
N GLY A 106 17.66 4.34 3.63
CA GLY A 106 17.68 5.55 2.83
C GLY A 106 16.39 5.72 2.01
N PHE A 107 15.99 4.71 1.26
CA PHE A 107 14.78 4.78 0.44
C PHE A 107 13.50 4.79 1.27
N PHE A 108 13.49 4.16 2.44
CA PHE A 108 12.36 4.26 3.38
C PHE A 108 12.20 5.69 3.93
N ILE A 109 13.31 6.38 4.26
CA ILE A 109 13.29 7.78 4.70
C ILE A 109 12.81 8.69 3.57
N ILE A 110 13.37 8.54 2.37
CA ILE A 110 12.96 9.32 1.19
C ILE A 110 11.48 9.08 0.89
N GLY A 111 11.03 7.82 0.87
CA GLY A 111 9.63 7.45 0.68
C GLY A 111 8.73 8.08 1.75
N SER A 112 9.14 8.02 3.02
CA SER A 112 8.40 8.62 4.13
C SER A 112 8.20 10.12 3.92
N PHE A 113 9.27 10.82 3.51
CA PHE A 113 9.20 12.24 3.18
C PHE A 113 8.28 12.53 2.00
N CYS A 114 8.45 11.81 0.88
CA CYS A 114 7.66 12.00 -0.34
C CYS A 114 6.16 11.76 -0.09
N PHE A 115 5.80 10.62 0.50
CA PHE A 115 4.41 10.28 0.78
C PHE A 115 3.80 11.21 1.84
N ALA A 116 4.55 11.63 2.86
CA ALA A 116 4.06 12.58 3.85
C ALA A 116 3.77 13.95 3.23
N ARG A 117 4.66 14.46 2.37
CA ARG A 117 4.45 15.72 1.64
C ARG A 117 3.26 15.61 0.69
N PHE A 118 3.15 14.51 -0.05
CA PHE A 118 2.01 14.21 -0.90
C PHE A 118 0.68 14.24 -0.11
N ALA A 119 0.64 13.56 1.03
CA ALA A 119 -0.55 13.54 1.90
C ALA A 119 -0.88 14.92 2.49
N MET A 120 0.12 15.70 2.92
CA MET A 120 -0.09 17.04 3.46
C MET A 120 -0.61 18.03 2.40
N LEU A 121 -0.05 17.99 1.19
CA LEU A 121 -0.40 18.93 0.12
C LEU A 121 -1.77 18.64 -0.50
N LEU A 122 -2.09 17.36 -0.71
CA LEU A 122 -3.30 16.97 -1.44
C LEU A 122 -4.46 16.59 -0.51
N GLY A 123 -4.23 16.45 0.79
CA GLY A 123 -5.22 16.03 1.78
C GLY A 123 -5.25 14.51 1.96
N GLY A 124 -4.46 14.00 2.89
CA GLY A 124 -4.20 12.56 3.09
C GLY A 124 -5.39 11.70 3.52
N ARG A 125 -6.56 12.30 3.75
CA ARG A 125 -7.83 11.60 4.01
C ARG A 125 -8.80 11.63 2.82
N ARG A 126 -8.45 12.31 1.73
CA ARG A 126 -9.29 12.35 0.52
C ARG A 126 -9.20 11.01 -0.19
N ARG A 127 -10.35 10.52 -0.69
CA ARG A 127 -10.45 9.23 -1.39
C ARG A 127 -9.48 9.09 -2.55
N GLY A 128 -9.42 10.10 -3.42
CA GLY A 128 -8.53 10.10 -4.58
C GLY A 128 -7.06 10.06 -4.18
N VAL A 129 -6.70 10.75 -3.09
CA VAL A 129 -5.31 10.80 -2.58
C VAL A 129 -4.90 9.47 -1.98
N LEU A 130 -5.76 8.83 -1.19
CA LEU A 130 -5.51 7.48 -0.67
C LEU A 130 -5.43 6.45 -1.79
N GLY A 131 -6.38 6.50 -2.74
CA GLY A 131 -6.37 5.65 -3.94
C GLY A 131 -5.07 5.80 -4.73
N LEU A 132 -4.64 7.03 -5.00
CA LEU A 132 -3.40 7.32 -5.73
C LEU A 132 -2.14 6.91 -4.95
N SER A 133 -2.13 7.08 -3.62
CA SER A 133 -1.03 6.60 -2.77
C SER A 133 -0.87 5.08 -2.89
N PHE A 134 -1.95 4.32 -2.75
CA PHE A 134 -1.91 2.85 -2.87
C PHE A 134 -1.63 2.39 -4.31
N LEU A 135 -2.07 3.14 -5.31
CA LEU A 135 -1.73 2.87 -6.72
C LEU A 135 -0.22 3.01 -6.95
N GLY A 136 0.37 4.12 -6.51
CA GLY A 136 1.81 4.34 -6.59
C GLY A 136 2.59 3.25 -5.87
N GLN A 137 2.17 2.87 -4.68
CA GLN A 137 2.78 1.74 -3.96
C GLN A 137 2.70 0.44 -4.75
N SER A 138 1.54 0.11 -5.31
CA SER A 138 1.35 -1.08 -6.15
C SER A 138 2.27 -1.06 -7.37
N ILE A 139 2.40 0.08 -8.06
CA ILE A 139 3.30 0.25 -9.21
C ILE A 139 4.75 -0.06 -8.82
N PHE A 140 5.26 0.48 -7.72
CA PHE A 140 6.63 0.18 -7.27
C PHE A 140 6.83 -1.31 -6.97
N VAL A 141 5.84 -1.98 -6.38
CA VAL A 141 5.89 -3.44 -6.17
C VAL A 141 5.84 -4.20 -7.50
N MET A 142 4.99 -3.80 -8.44
CA MET A 142 4.92 -4.42 -9.77
C MET A 142 6.24 -4.28 -10.53
N LEU A 143 6.89 -3.11 -10.45
CA LEU A 143 8.21 -2.90 -11.05
C LEU A 143 9.25 -3.84 -10.42
N ALA A 144 9.28 -3.97 -9.10
CA ALA A 144 10.16 -4.91 -8.42
C ALA A 144 9.88 -6.37 -8.83
N ALA A 145 8.62 -6.77 -8.90
CA ALA A 145 8.20 -8.10 -9.34
C ALA A 145 8.59 -8.36 -10.81
N ALA A 146 8.44 -7.37 -11.69
CA ALA A 146 8.79 -7.46 -13.10
C ALA A 146 10.31 -7.56 -13.32
N LEU A 147 11.13 -6.84 -12.55
CA LEU A 147 12.59 -6.95 -12.61
C LEU A 147 13.07 -8.36 -12.26
N ILE A 148 12.43 -8.99 -11.27
CA ILE A 148 12.74 -10.36 -10.86
C ILE A 148 12.21 -11.37 -11.87
N GLN A 149 10.93 -11.27 -12.27
CA GLN A 149 10.30 -12.15 -13.24
C GLN A 149 11.01 -12.10 -14.61
N GLY A 150 11.50 -10.92 -15.01
CA GLY A 150 12.25 -10.71 -16.25
C GLY A 150 13.71 -11.21 -16.20
N GLY A 151 14.16 -11.77 -15.07
CA GLY A 151 15.50 -12.32 -14.93
C GLY A 151 16.62 -11.29 -14.79
N VAL A 152 16.30 -10.01 -14.56
CA VAL A 152 17.32 -8.98 -14.30
C VAL A 152 17.99 -9.21 -12.95
N ILE A 153 17.20 -9.68 -11.98
CA ILE A 153 17.60 -9.98 -10.60
C ILE A 153 17.17 -11.41 -10.28
N ASP A 154 18.05 -12.19 -9.66
CA ASP A 154 17.75 -13.56 -9.25
C ASP A 154 16.71 -13.60 -8.13
N GLY A 155 15.53 -14.15 -8.44
CA GLY A 155 14.47 -14.43 -7.49
C GLY A 155 14.27 -15.90 -7.15
N SER A 156 15.22 -16.77 -7.51
CA SER A 156 15.11 -18.21 -7.22
C SER A 156 15.06 -18.48 -5.71
N TYR A 157 14.25 -19.48 -5.33
CA TYR A 157 14.15 -19.94 -3.95
C TYR A 157 14.25 -21.47 -3.84
N PRO A 158 15.24 -22.01 -3.11
CA PRO A 158 16.38 -21.29 -2.52
C PRO A 158 17.27 -20.69 -3.62
N SER A 159 18.05 -19.67 -3.28
CA SER A 159 18.90 -19.02 -4.27
C SER A 159 19.91 -20.00 -4.86
N HIS A 160 19.97 -20.07 -6.19
CA HIS A 160 20.95 -20.91 -6.91
C HIS A 160 22.36 -20.32 -6.91
N ARG A 161 22.54 -19.12 -6.35
CA ARG A 161 23.83 -18.43 -6.34
C ARG A 161 24.79 -19.03 -5.31
N ALA A 162 26.07 -19.01 -5.66
CA ALA A 162 27.13 -19.52 -4.80
C ALA A 162 27.13 -18.77 -3.44
N PRO A 163 27.36 -19.47 -2.31
CA PRO A 163 27.50 -18.85 -1.01
C PRO A 163 28.56 -17.74 -1.05
N GLY A 164 28.15 -16.52 -0.71
CA GLY A 164 29.02 -15.34 -0.68
C GLY A 164 29.09 -14.53 -1.97
N SER A 165 28.43 -14.96 -3.06
CA SER A 165 28.26 -14.11 -4.23
C SER A 165 27.32 -12.93 -3.94
N VAL A 166 27.63 -11.78 -4.53
CA VAL A 166 26.95 -10.51 -4.30
C VAL A 166 26.37 -10.02 -5.61
N ASP A 167 25.06 -9.80 -5.65
CA ASP A 167 24.42 -9.11 -6.77
C ASP A 167 23.92 -7.74 -6.30
N PHE A 168 24.63 -6.69 -6.69
CA PHE A 168 24.23 -5.32 -6.35
C PHE A 168 22.93 -4.89 -7.03
N LYS A 169 22.43 -5.61 -8.04
CA LYS A 169 21.14 -5.31 -8.67
C LYS A 169 19.97 -5.50 -7.70
N GLU A 170 20.13 -6.33 -6.66
CA GLU A 170 19.14 -6.50 -5.58
C GLU A 170 18.79 -5.17 -4.89
N ILE A 171 19.72 -4.22 -4.87
CA ILE A 171 19.52 -2.86 -4.32
C ILE A 171 18.36 -2.16 -5.02
N ALA A 172 18.14 -2.39 -6.32
CA ALA A 172 17.02 -1.79 -7.05
C ALA A 172 15.67 -2.27 -6.51
N VAL A 173 15.52 -3.58 -6.26
CA VAL A 173 14.29 -4.14 -5.67
C VAL A 173 14.10 -3.64 -4.24
N ILE A 174 15.18 -3.62 -3.45
CA ILE A 174 15.13 -3.12 -2.06
C ILE A 174 14.71 -1.66 -2.05
N ALA A 175 15.29 -0.81 -2.89
CA ALA A 175 14.95 0.61 -3.00
C ALA A 175 13.46 0.81 -3.32
N LEU A 176 12.93 0.13 -4.35
CA LEU A 176 11.53 0.23 -4.76
C LEU A 176 10.59 -0.22 -3.64
N LEU A 177 10.87 -1.37 -3.02
CA LEU A 177 10.01 -1.95 -1.99
C LEU A 177 10.08 -1.17 -0.66
N SER A 178 11.24 -0.66 -0.27
CA SER A 178 11.38 0.18 0.94
C SER A 178 10.73 1.54 0.76
N PHE A 179 10.87 2.16 -0.42
CA PHE A 179 10.20 3.42 -0.73
C PHE A 179 8.67 3.29 -0.64
N GLN A 180 8.08 2.26 -1.24
CA GLN A 180 6.62 2.07 -1.19
C GLN A 180 6.12 1.66 0.20
N ALA A 181 6.91 0.91 0.98
CA ALA A 181 6.52 0.49 2.32
C ALA A 181 6.26 1.70 3.24
N ALA A 182 7.02 2.77 3.05
CA ALA A 182 6.83 4.03 3.77
C ALA A 182 5.44 4.66 3.51
N GLY A 183 4.95 4.59 2.28
CA GLY A 183 3.63 5.14 1.91
C GLY A 183 2.49 4.54 2.72
N GLN A 184 2.58 3.25 3.04
CA GLN A 184 1.59 2.55 3.85
C GLN A 184 1.54 3.09 5.29
N ILE A 185 2.70 3.35 5.91
CA ILE A 185 2.77 3.95 7.25
C ILE A 185 2.17 5.36 7.22
N VAL A 186 2.53 6.17 6.23
CA VAL A 186 2.00 7.53 6.08
C VAL A 186 0.47 7.52 5.94
N SER A 187 -0.08 6.57 5.17
CA SER A 187 -1.53 6.41 5.03
C SER A 187 -2.20 6.00 6.36
N SER A 188 -1.61 5.07 7.11
CA SER A 188 -2.11 4.71 8.46
C SER A 188 -2.16 5.92 9.40
N ARG A 189 -1.09 6.74 9.39
CA ARG A 189 -1.02 7.98 10.19
C ARG A 189 -2.04 9.02 9.76
N SER A 190 -2.22 9.22 8.45
CA SER A 190 -3.19 10.16 7.89
C SER A 190 -4.63 9.78 8.23
N LEU A 191 -4.93 8.47 8.25
CA LEU A 191 -6.22 7.93 8.68
C LEU A 191 -6.40 7.90 10.21
N SER A 192 -5.36 8.27 10.98
CA SER A 192 -5.39 8.27 12.44
C SER A 192 -5.76 6.92 13.07
N VAL A 193 -5.46 5.82 12.38
CA VAL A 193 -5.55 4.45 12.92
C VAL A 193 -4.23 4.11 13.59
N GLY A 194 -3.86 4.92 14.59
CA GLY A 194 -2.55 4.86 15.23
C GLY A 194 -2.28 3.54 15.96
N GLU A 195 -3.33 2.78 16.28
CA GLU A 195 -3.22 1.45 16.88
C GLU A 195 -2.78 0.36 15.88
N ILE A 196 -2.83 0.63 14.56
CA ILE A 196 -2.35 -0.28 13.50
C ILE A 196 -1.28 0.44 12.67
N PRO A 197 -0.01 0.45 13.13
CA PRO A 197 1.08 1.12 12.40
C PRO A 197 1.47 0.40 11.10
N THR A 198 0.90 -0.77 10.82
CA THR A 198 1.09 -1.63 9.62
C THR A 198 2.47 -2.28 9.46
N VAL A 199 3.55 -1.67 9.96
CA VAL A 199 4.93 -2.16 9.82
C VAL A 199 5.66 -2.30 11.16
N VAL A 200 5.42 -1.39 12.10
CA VAL A 200 6.12 -1.38 13.41
C VAL A 200 5.38 -2.24 14.42
N VAL A 201 5.83 -3.48 14.59
CA VAL A 201 5.16 -4.47 15.45
C VAL A 201 5.46 -4.25 16.93
N THR A 202 6.68 -3.86 17.30
CA THR A 202 7.14 -3.83 18.70
C THR A 202 6.30 -2.91 19.58
N SER A 203 6.13 -1.64 19.18
CA SER A 203 5.34 -0.68 19.97
C SER A 203 3.88 -1.13 20.08
N MET A 204 3.32 -1.71 19.02
CA MET A 204 1.96 -2.23 19.00
C MET A 204 1.79 -3.44 19.93
N LEU A 205 2.78 -4.32 20.03
CA LEU A 205 2.80 -5.43 20.97
C LEU A 205 2.89 -4.93 22.42
N CYS A 206 3.77 -3.96 22.72
CA CYS A 206 3.84 -3.35 24.05
C CYS A 206 2.49 -2.72 24.44
N ASP A 207 1.90 -1.98 23.51
CA ASP A 207 0.57 -1.38 23.63
C ASP A 207 -0.55 -2.40 23.85
N LEU A 208 -0.46 -3.57 23.21
CA LEU A 208 -1.41 -4.68 23.39
C LEU A 208 -1.25 -5.31 24.77
N MET A 209 -0.01 -5.61 25.17
CA MET A 209 0.28 -6.27 26.44
C MET A 209 0.04 -5.36 27.65
N SER A 210 0.15 -4.04 27.47
CA SER A 210 -0.11 -3.05 28.52
C SER A 210 -1.60 -2.69 28.64
N ASP A 211 -2.49 -3.30 27.85
CA ASP A 211 -3.93 -3.06 27.94
C ASP A 211 -4.48 -3.60 29.28
N PRO A 212 -5.03 -2.76 30.17
CA PRO A 212 -5.55 -3.22 31.47
C PRO A 212 -6.69 -4.24 31.32
N ALA A 213 -7.38 -4.22 30.18
CA ALA A 213 -8.46 -5.12 29.82
C ALA A 213 -7.96 -6.25 28.89
N LEU A 214 -6.67 -6.58 28.86
CA LEU A 214 -6.12 -7.61 27.99
C LEU A 214 -6.86 -8.95 28.13
N LEU A 215 -7.11 -9.38 29.37
CA LEU A 215 -7.81 -10.64 29.69
C LEU A 215 -9.32 -10.45 29.97
N ALA A 216 -9.81 -9.21 29.93
CA ALA A 216 -11.22 -8.95 30.17
C ALA A 216 -12.06 -9.45 28.98
N TRP A 217 -13.19 -10.09 29.29
CA TRP A 217 -14.17 -10.53 28.30
C TRP A 217 -14.92 -9.36 27.62
N ALA A 218 -14.79 -8.15 28.16
CA ALA A 218 -15.42 -6.95 27.63
C ALA A 218 -14.92 -6.61 26.21
N LYS A 219 -15.80 -6.01 25.41
CA LYS A 219 -15.49 -5.61 24.04
C LYS A 219 -14.49 -4.45 24.03
N ASN A 220 -13.27 -4.72 23.57
CA ASN A 220 -12.23 -3.71 23.35
C ASN A 220 -11.75 -3.77 21.88
N ASP A 221 -12.31 -2.89 21.05
CA ASP A 221 -12.04 -2.88 19.61
C ASP A 221 -10.57 -2.56 19.31
N LYS A 222 -9.91 -1.69 20.08
CA LYS A 222 -8.50 -1.32 19.87
C LYS A 222 -7.57 -2.50 20.18
N ARG A 223 -7.80 -3.20 21.30
CA ARG A 223 -7.09 -4.43 21.67
C ARG A 223 -7.21 -5.48 20.56
N ASN A 224 -8.45 -5.75 20.13
CA ASN A 224 -8.71 -6.75 19.10
C ASN A 224 -8.03 -6.39 17.76
N ARG A 225 -8.05 -5.11 17.37
CA ARG A 225 -7.34 -4.62 16.17
C ARG A 225 -5.83 -4.82 16.25
N ARG A 226 -5.20 -4.50 17.39
CA ARG A 226 -3.75 -4.71 17.61
C ARG A 226 -3.38 -6.18 17.54
N PHE A 227 -4.17 -7.04 18.18
CA PHE A 227 -3.98 -8.49 18.11
C PHE A 227 -4.11 -9.01 16.68
N MET A 228 -5.17 -8.63 15.96
CA MET A 228 -5.36 -9.01 14.56
C MET A 228 -4.23 -8.50 13.65
N ALA A 229 -3.75 -7.28 13.87
CA ALA A 229 -2.62 -6.72 13.12
C ALA A 229 -1.32 -7.51 13.32
N PHE A 230 -1.05 -7.97 14.55
CA PHE A 230 0.08 -8.85 14.84
C PHE A 230 -0.07 -10.19 14.12
N VAL A 231 -1.22 -10.86 14.30
CA VAL A 231 -1.51 -12.16 13.69
C VAL A 231 -1.41 -12.08 12.17
N LEU A 232 -1.98 -11.04 11.55
CA LEU A 232 -1.92 -10.87 10.10
C LEU A 232 -0.50 -10.63 9.59
N THR A 233 0.32 -9.86 10.31
CA THR A 233 1.74 -9.71 9.96
C THR A 233 2.46 -11.06 10.01
N LEU A 234 2.24 -11.85 11.05
CA LEU A 234 2.83 -13.19 11.18
C LEU A 234 2.37 -14.13 10.07
N VAL A 235 1.05 -14.21 9.84
CA VAL A 235 0.45 -15.04 8.79
C VAL A 235 0.96 -14.61 7.41
N GLY A 236 1.09 -13.31 7.15
CA GLY A 236 1.70 -12.78 5.93
C GLY A 236 3.11 -13.32 5.71
N ALA A 237 3.98 -13.24 6.72
CA ALA A 237 5.35 -13.74 6.64
C ALA A 237 5.40 -15.26 6.41
N ILE A 238 4.53 -16.03 7.09
CA ILE A 238 4.38 -17.47 6.88
C ILE A 238 3.97 -17.75 5.42
N CYS A 239 2.95 -17.06 4.91
CA CYS A 239 2.51 -17.19 3.52
C CYS A 239 3.65 -16.88 2.54
N GLY A 240 4.44 -15.83 2.78
CA GLY A 240 5.58 -15.48 1.92
C GLY A 240 6.63 -16.58 1.84
N GLY A 241 6.96 -17.20 2.98
CA GLY A 241 7.86 -18.36 3.02
C GLY A 241 7.30 -19.55 2.26
N TRP A 242 6.03 -19.91 2.48
CA TRP A 242 5.40 -21.05 1.81
C TRP A 242 5.18 -20.85 0.32
N ILE A 243 4.78 -19.65 -0.12
CA ILE A 243 4.64 -19.32 -1.55
C ILE A 243 6.00 -19.41 -2.24
N SER A 244 7.05 -18.85 -1.63
CA SER A 244 8.41 -18.93 -2.19
C SER A 244 8.87 -20.38 -2.29
N LYS A 245 8.63 -21.18 -1.25
CA LYS A 245 8.94 -22.61 -1.23
C LYS A 245 8.20 -23.42 -2.29
N ALA A 246 6.90 -23.17 -2.46
CA ALA A 246 6.06 -23.92 -3.38
C ALA A 246 6.32 -23.56 -4.85
N SER A 247 6.58 -22.28 -5.13
CA SER A 247 6.84 -21.81 -6.50
C SER A 247 8.30 -21.88 -6.92
N GLY A 248 9.22 -22.10 -5.97
CA GLY A 248 10.66 -22.03 -6.21
C GLY A 248 11.16 -20.62 -6.53
N ALA A 249 10.35 -19.58 -6.25
CA ALA A 249 10.68 -18.21 -6.64
C ALA A 249 9.93 -17.16 -5.80
N VAL A 250 10.44 -15.93 -5.73
CA VAL A 250 9.86 -14.88 -4.87
C VAL A 250 8.85 -13.96 -5.54
N GLN A 251 8.89 -13.86 -6.86
CA GLN A 251 8.01 -12.94 -7.59
C GLN A 251 6.50 -13.24 -7.47
N PRO A 252 6.01 -14.49 -7.28
CA PRO A 252 4.58 -14.73 -7.05
C PRO A 252 4.05 -14.04 -5.79
N SER A 253 4.86 -14.00 -4.72
CA SER A 253 4.53 -13.25 -3.50
C SER A 253 4.43 -11.74 -3.79
N LEU A 254 5.36 -11.17 -4.57
CA LEU A 254 5.34 -9.75 -4.92
C LEU A 254 4.15 -9.37 -5.81
N TRP A 255 3.79 -10.21 -6.78
CA TRP A 255 2.57 -10.01 -7.56
C TRP A 255 1.31 -10.06 -6.69
N THR A 256 1.28 -10.96 -5.70
CA THR A 256 0.18 -11.02 -4.73
C THR A 256 0.10 -9.72 -3.90
N VAL A 257 1.25 -9.23 -3.42
CA VAL A 257 1.34 -7.93 -2.71
C VAL A 257 0.85 -6.78 -3.59
N ALA A 258 1.30 -6.71 -4.83
CA ALA A 258 0.90 -5.68 -5.79
C ALA A 258 -0.61 -5.72 -6.05
N GLY A 259 -1.16 -6.91 -6.25
CA GLY A 259 -2.59 -7.14 -6.45
C GLY A 259 -3.43 -6.67 -5.26
N ILE A 260 -3.04 -7.04 -4.03
CA ILE A 260 -3.74 -6.57 -2.82
C ILE A 260 -3.70 -5.04 -2.73
N LYS A 261 -2.54 -4.40 -2.95
CA LYS A 261 -2.43 -2.93 -2.94
C LYS A 261 -3.26 -2.28 -4.03
N LEU A 262 -3.38 -2.90 -5.20
CA LEU A 262 -4.24 -2.41 -6.28
C LEU A 262 -5.73 -2.51 -5.89
N VAL A 263 -6.14 -3.61 -5.26
CA VAL A 263 -7.50 -3.75 -4.72
C VAL A 263 -7.77 -2.69 -3.64
N LEU A 264 -6.81 -2.41 -2.76
CA LEU A 264 -6.93 -1.34 -1.77
C LEU A 264 -7.04 0.04 -2.44
N SER A 265 -6.24 0.30 -3.48
CA SER A 265 -6.31 1.53 -4.27
C SER A 265 -7.71 1.75 -4.84
N ILE A 266 -8.26 0.75 -5.51
CA ILE A 266 -9.63 0.78 -6.07
C ILE A 266 -10.66 0.89 -4.93
N GLY A 267 -10.49 0.16 -3.84
CA GLY A 267 -11.36 0.20 -2.67
C GLY A 267 -11.49 1.60 -2.07
N TRP A 268 -10.42 2.39 -2.05
CA TRP A 268 -10.46 3.78 -1.58
C TRP A 268 -11.26 4.71 -2.48
N LEU A 269 -11.29 4.45 -3.80
CA LEU A 269 -12.08 5.23 -4.75
C LEU A 269 -13.59 5.07 -4.55
N PHE A 270 -14.03 3.92 -4.04
CA PHE A 270 -15.43 3.60 -3.76
C PHE A 270 -15.79 3.65 -2.27
N TRP A 271 -14.84 4.03 -1.41
CA TRP A 271 -15.02 4.02 0.05
C TRP A 271 -16.10 5.00 0.50
N THR A 272 -16.78 4.76 1.62
CA THR A 272 -17.84 5.66 2.12
C THR A 272 -17.32 7.05 2.49
N GLU A 273 -18.13 8.06 2.19
CA GLU A 273 -17.86 9.47 2.45
C GLU A 273 -18.13 9.77 3.93
N LYS A 274 -17.44 10.77 4.48
CA LYS A 274 -17.75 11.33 5.80
C LYS A 274 -19.06 12.12 5.77
#